data_AF-A0A4Q0S7A6-F1
#
_entry.id   AF-A0A4Q0S7A6-F1
#
_cell.length_a   1.000
_cell.length_b   1.000
_cell.length_c   1.000
_cell.angle_alpha   90.00
_cell.angle_beta   90.00
_cell.angle_gamma   90.00
#
_symmetry.space_group_name_H-M   'P 1'
#
loop_
_entity.id
_entity.type
_entity.pdbx_description
1 polymer ?
#
loop_
_entity_poly.entity_id
_entity_poly.type
_entity_poly.pdbx_seq_one_letter_code
_entity_poly.pdbx_strand_id
1 'polypeptide(L)' 'LTKAGVKRVGIEATGGYERGVVEHLRAAGVIVLVLQPIQVKAFGRSRLRRAKNDTLDAALIAACAASLEE' A
#
# COMPACT_ATOMS: atom_id res chain seq x y z
N LEU A 1 5.36 -13.21 4.29
CA LEU A 1 4.90 -12.58 3.03
C LEU A 1 5.29 -13.40 1.81
N THR A 2 6.58 -13.65 1.59
CA THR A 2 7.09 -14.53 0.52
C THR A 2 6.53 -15.95 0.57
N LYS A 3 6.42 -16.57 1.77
CA LYS A 3 5.74 -17.87 1.94
C LYS A 3 4.25 -17.86 1.55
N ALA A 4 3.60 -16.69 1.59
CA ALA A 4 2.21 -16.51 1.20
C ALA A 4 2.06 -16.07 -0.27
N GLY A 5 3.15 -16.08 -1.06
CA GLY A 5 3.14 -15.70 -2.47
C GLY A 5 2.99 -14.20 -2.74
N VAL A 6 3.13 -13.34 -1.72
CA VAL A 6 3.03 -11.89 -1.87
C VAL A 6 4.25 -11.36 -2.62
N LYS A 7 4.03 -10.82 -3.82
CA LYS A 7 5.08 -10.25 -4.67
C LYS A 7 5.33 -8.76 -4.42
N ARG A 8 4.29 -8.04 -4.01
CA ARG A 8 4.29 -6.57 -3.90
C ARG A 8 3.50 -6.13 -2.67
N VAL A 9 3.93 -5.06 -2.02
CA VAL A 9 3.28 -4.45 -0.85
C VAL A 9 3.12 -2.95 -1.09
N GLY A 10 1.92 -2.43 -0.88
CA GLY A 10 1.65 -1.00 -0.82
C GLY A 10 1.71 -0.48 0.61
N ILE A 11 2.36 0.66 0.83
CA ILE A 11 2.41 1.35 2.12
C ILE A 11 2.09 2.82 1.86
N GLU A 12 1.10 3.38 2.55
CA GLU A 12 0.83 4.81 2.49
C GLU A 12 1.93 5.60 3.23
N ALA A 13 2.39 6.71 2.65
CA ALA A 13 3.37 7.57 3.29
C ALA A 13 2.76 8.27 4.52
N THR A 14 3.42 8.13 5.66
CA THR A 14 2.97 8.63 6.97
C THR A 14 3.88 9.72 7.54
N GLY A 15 4.69 10.36 6.69
CA GLY A 15 5.63 11.40 7.13
C GLY A 15 6.91 10.85 7.77
N GLY A 16 7.24 9.58 7.53
CA GLY A 16 8.51 8.98 7.95
C GLY A 16 8.37 7.77 8.88
N TYR A 17 7.21 7.55 9.51
CA TYR A 17 6.96 6.37 10.34
C TYR A 17 7.04 5.06 9.53
N GLU A 18 6.76 5.12 8.24
CA GLU A 18 6.82 3.97 7.34
C GLU A 18 8.24 3.49 7.03
N ARG A 19 9.27 4.34 7.23
CA ARG A 19 10.64 4.10 6.73
C ARG A 19 11.22 2.79 7.22
N GLY A 20 11.15 2.51 8.52
CA GLY A 20 11.69 1.26 9.08
C GLY A 20 11.00 0.00 8.53
N VAL A 21 9.69 0.07 8.29
CA VAL A 21 8.92 -1.03 7.68
C VAL A 21 9.31 -1.20 6.21
N VAL A 22 9.41 -0.10 5.46
CA VAL A 22 9.83 -0.10 4.05
C VAL A 22 11.23 -0.70 3.90
N GLU A 23 12.18 -0.26 4.72
CA GLU A 23 13.57 -0.75 4.72
C GLU A 23 13.62 -2.24 5.04
N HIS A 24 12.93 -2.67 6.10
CA HIS A 24 12.90 -4.08 6.50
C HIS A 24 12.32 -4.99 5.39
N LEU A 25 11.20 -4.59 4.77
CA LEU A 25 10.56 -5.36 3.72
C LEU A 25 11.38 -5.39 2.42
N ARG A 26 12.03 -4.28 2.05
CA ARG A 26 12.94 -4.23 0.92
C ARG A 26 14.18 -5.10 1.14
N ALA A 27 14.75 -5.07 2.35
CA ALA A 27 15.86 -5.95 2.72
C ALA A 27 15.47 -7.44 2.66
N ALA A 28 14.20 -7.76 2.89
CA ALA A 28 13.65 -9.10 2.72
C ALA A 28 13.31 -9.46 1.25
N GLY A 29 13.64 -8.61 0.27
CA GLY A 29 13.43 -8.85 -1.16
C GLY A 29 12.00 -8.63 -1.65
N VAL A 30 11.15 -7.96 -0.87
CA VAL A 30 9.77 -7.64 -1.25
C VAL A 30 9.73 -6.32 -2.01
N ILE A 31 8.96 -6.27 -3.11
CA ILE A 31 8.71 -5.01 -3.83
C ILE A 31 7.78 -4.15 -2.97
N VAL A 32 8.26 -2.99 -2.53
CA VAL A 32 7.49 -2.06 -1.68
C VAL A 32 7.23 -0.75 -2.43
N LEU A 33 5.94 -0.48 -2.66
CA LEU A 33 5.42 0.76 -3.23
C LEU A 33 5.01 1.70 -2.09
N VAL A 34 5.67 2.85 -2.00
CA VAL A 34 5.28 3.92 -1.06
C VAL A 34 4.31 4.84 -1.78
N LEU A 35 3.03 4.75 -1.41
CA LEU A 35 1.95 5.49 -2.04
C LEU A 35 1.74 6.82 -1.33
N GLN A 36 1.54 7.89 -2.09
CA GLN A 36 1.17 9.18 -1.52
C GLN A 36 -0.28 9.12 -1.02
N PRO A 37 -0.61 9.76 0.13
CA PRO A 37 -1.98 9.78 0.65
C PRO A 37 -3.01 10.30 -0.36
N ILE A 38 -2.60 11.24 -1.22
CA ILE A 38 -3.45 11.76 -2.29
C ILE A 38 -3.78 10.70 -3.36
N GLN A 39 -2.84 9.80 -3.68
CA GLN A 39 -3.06 8.73 -4.65
C GLN A 39 -4.06 7.70 -4.11
N VAL A 40 -3.86 7.25 -2.86
CA VAL A 40 -4.76 6.30 -2.18
C VAL A 40 -6.17 6.90 -2.07
N LYS A 41 -6.29 8.16 -1.67
CA LYS A 41 -7.57 8.88 -1.57
C LYS A 41 -8.26 9.03 -2.92
N ALA A 42 -7.53 9.38 -3.98
CA ALA A 42 -8.08 9.48 -5.33
C ALA A 42 -8.58 8.12 -5.84
N PHE A 43 -7.81 7.06 -5.59
CA PHE A 43 -8.19 5.69 -5.94
C PHE A 43 -9.43 5.21 -5.17
N GLY A 44 -9.56 5.54 -3.88
CA GLY A 44 -10.77 5.27 -3.11
C GLY A 44 -12.01 5.96 -3.67
N ARG A 45 -11.86 7.22 -4.11
CA ARG A 45 -12.93 7.98 -4.75
C ARG A 45 -13.35 7.37 -6.09
N SER A 46 -12.41 6.95 -6.93
CA SER A 46 -12.75 6.30 -8.21
C SER A 46 -13.49 4.97 -8.02
N ARG A 47 -13.29 4.30 -6.88
CA ARG A 47 -13.99 3.07 -6.48
C ARG A 47 -15.30 3.32 -5.72
N LEU A 48 -15.78 4.57 -5.61
CA LEU A 48 -17.00 4.98 -4.89
C LEU A 48 -17.04 4.52 -3.41
N ARG A 49 -15.87 4.30 -2.79
CA ARG A 49 -15.78 3.83 -1.39
C ARG A 49 -15.97 5.01 -0.42
N ARG A 50 -17.05 4.98 0.36
CA ARG A 50 -17.39 6.03 1.35
C ARG A 50 -17.04 5.66 2.80
N ALA A 51 -17.03 4.37 3.14
CA ALA A 51 -16.70 3.89 4.47
C ALA A 51 -15.16 3.81 4.64
N LYS A 52 -14.65 4.30 5.76
CA LYS A 52 -13.24 4.23 6.13
C LYS A 52 -13.11 3.58 7.52
N ASN A 53 -12.47 2.44 7.55
CA ASN A 53 -11.89 1.82 8.74
C ASN A 53 -10.53 1.23 8.35
N ASP A 54 -9.72 0.84 9.32
CA ASP A 54 -8.34 0.43 9.06
C ASP A 54 -8.26 -0.77 8.09
N THR A 55 -9.16 -1.74 8.23
CA THR A 55 -9.22 -2.92 7.34
C THR A 55 -9.53 -2.54 5.89
N LEU A 56 -10.50 -1.64 5.69
CA LEU A 56 -10.88 -1.17 4.36
C LEU A 56 -9.78 -0.31 3.73
N ASP A 57 -9.09 0.49 4.53
CA ASP A 57 -7.98 1.33 4.08
C ASP A 57 -6.79 0.46 3.63
N ALA A 58 -6.44 -0.57 4.40
CA ALA A 58 -5.41 -1.54 4.02
C ALA A 58 -5.77 -2.29 2.71
N ALA A 59 -7.03 -2.70 2.56
CA ALA A 59 -7.49 -3.34 1.32
C ALA A 59 -7.45 -2.37 0.13
N LEU A 60 -7.77 -1.09 0.34
CA LEU A 60 -7.69 -0.05 -0.69
C LEU A 60 -6.25 0.21 -1.13
N ILE A 61 -5.32 0.30 -0.17
CA ILE A 61 -3.88 0.47 -0.42
C ILE A 61 -3.35 -0.73 -1.22
N ALA A 62 -3.70 -1.95 -0.82
CA ALA A 62 -3.31 -3.17 -1.55
C ALA A 62 -3.86 -3.18 -2.99
N ALA A 63 -5.13 -2.81 -3.18
CA ALA A 63 -5.73 -2.70 -4.51
C ALA A 63 -5.10 -1.59 -5.37
N CYS A 64 -4.74 -0.47 -4.75
CA CYS A 64 -4.03 0.62 -5.43
C CYS A 64 -2.65 0.15 -5.91
N ALA A 65 -1.88 -0.47 -5.02
CA ALA A 65 -0.57 -1.05 -5.34
C ALA A 65 -0.66 -2.14 -6.44
N ALA A 66 -1.72 -2.94 -6.46
CA ALA A 66 -1.94 -3.95 -7.49
C ALA A 66 -2.34 -3.35 -8.86
N SER A 67 -2.89 -2.13 -8.89
CA SER A 67 -3.36 -1.45 -10.10
C SER A 67 -2.29 -0.58 -10.77
N LEU A 68 -1.14 -0.39 -10.13
CA LEU A 68 -0.01 0.33 -10.70
C LEU A 68 0.81 -0.66 -11.55
N GLU A 69 0.99 -0.34 -12.82
CA GLU A 69 1.91 -1.04 -13.71
C GLU A 69 3.34 -0.55 -13.45
N GLU A 70 4.33 -1.42 -13.71
CA GLU A 70 5.78 -1.10 -13.58
C GLU A 70 6.26 -0.17 -14.69
#